data_AF-A0A955LQT9-F1
#
_entry.id   AF-A0A955LQT9-F1
#
_cell.length_a   1.000
_cell.length_b   1.000
_cell.length_c   1.000
_cell.angle_alpha   90.00
_cell.angle_beta   90.00
_cell.angle_gamma   90.00
#
_symmetry.space_group_name_H-M   'P 1'
#
loop_
_entity.id
_entity.type
_entity.pdbx_description
1 polymer ?
#
loop_
_entity_poly.entity_id
_entity_poly.type
_entity_poly.pdbx_seq_one_letter_code
_entity_poly.pdbx_strand_id
1 'polypeptide(L)'
;MKKLMLALILGGLVLSVPHRAEAVFIVDTGTPTGDTPWSAFNASTVTGHFQFLAGQFTTTNDYVINSLEGYFATATFIEAGPLDAVLYLDNAGSLDMVGELFRQTFSIPQTTDPDQVWTGVYGINHNLLAGTYWLAFEAQDGASSTTMRNGAPSPLDAYAFYDDTGSGYANYPLDMGIRIDASRTPGSTAVPEPMTMLMFGTGLAGAAWRRKYIG
;
A
#
# COMPACT_ATOMS: atom_id res chain seq x y z
N MET A 1 51.63 -32.13 6.41
CA MET A 1 50.28 -32.27 5.81
C MET A 1 49.13 -31.70 6.65
N LYS A 2 49.29 -31.40 7.96
CA LYS A 2 48.23 -30.80 8.80
C LYS A 2 48.02 -29.28 8.68
N LYS A 3 48.90 -28.56 7.96
CA LYS A 3 48.81 -27.09 7.82
C LYS A 3 48.02 -26.63 6.58
N LEU A 4 47.60 -27.55 5.71
CA LEU A 4 46.88 -27.23 4.47
C LEU A 4 45.35 -27.26 4.63
N MET A 5 44.81 -27.90 5.68
CA MET A 5 43.35 -27.95 5.93
C MET A 5 42.81 -26.73 6.68
N LEU A 6 43.68 -25.86 7.23
CA LEU A 6 43.24 -24.68 7.98
C LEU A 6 42.98 -23.46 7.08
N ALA A 7 43.46 -23.49 5.83
CA ALA A 7 43.30 -22.38 4.88
C ALA A 7 41.98 -22.41 4.10
N LEU A 8 41.20 -23.51 4.17
CA LEU A 8 39.95 -23.65 3.41
C LEU A 8 38.67 -23.35 4.22
N ILE A 9 38.77 -23.18 5.53
CA ILE A 9 37.60 -22.93 6.41
C ILE A 9 37.35 -21.41 6.60
N LEU A 10 38.30 -20.55 6.22
CA LEU A 10 38.17 -19.09 6.43
C LEU A 10 37.50 -18.32 5.27
N GLY A 11 37.15 -18.99 4.16
CA GLY A 11 36.57 -18.35 2.97
C GLY A 11 35.04 -18.42 2.85
N GLY A 12 34.36 -19.06 3.80
CA GLY A 12 32.94 -19.42 3.68
C GLY A 12 31.94 -18.55 4.44
N LEU A 13 32.37 -17.41 5.03
CA LEU A 13 31.44 -16.49 5.67
C LEU A 13 30.96 -15.44 4.65
N VAL A 14 30.23 -15.90 3.63
CA VAL A 14 29.41 -15.01 2.82
C VAL A 14 28.34 -14.46 3.76
N LEU A 15 28.51 -13.20 4.16
CA LEU A 15 27.57 -12.42 4.94
C LEU A 15 26.22 -12.44 4.22
N SER A 16 25.32 -13.31 4.65
CA SER A 16 23.90 -13.19 4.33
C SER A 16 23.38 -11.95 5.04
N VAL A 17 23.51 -10.78 4.39
CA VAL A 17 22.88 -9.56 4.86
C VAL A 17 21.37 -9.81 4.78
N PRO A 18 20.65 -9.91 5.92
CA PRO A 18 19.22 -10.03 5.87
C PRO A 18 18.70 -8.74 5.24
N HIS A 19 18.12 -8.84 4.04
CA HIS A 19 17.36 -7.74 3.48
C HIS A 19 16.16 -7.55 4.40
N ARG A 20 16.19 -6.48 5.21
CA ARG A 20 15.00 -6.07 5.95
C ARG A 20 13.98 -5.60 4.93
N ALA A 21 12.82 -6.23 4.92
CA ALA A 21 11.64 -5.64 4.30
C ALA A 21 11.37 -4.33 5.06
N GLU A 22 11.66 -3.20 4.40
CA GLU A 22 11.35 -1.87 4.92
C GLU A 22 9.88 -1.59 4.62
N ALA A 23 9.08 -1.44 5.67
CA ALA A 23 7.71 -0.96 5.56
C ALA A 23 7.73 0.54 5.24
N VAL A 24 6.97 0.93 4.23
CA VAL A 24 6.86 2.29 3.73
C VAL A 24 5.41 2.55 3.35
N PHE A 25 4.93 3.76 3.64
CA PHE A 25 3.67 4.23 3.09
C PHE A 25 3.87 4.57 1.61
N ILE A 26 3.24 3.80 0.73
CA ILE A 26 3.19 4.11 -0.71
C ILE A 26 2.07 5.11 -1.02
N VAL A 27 1.10 5.21 -0.12
CA VAL A 27 0.08 6.26 -0.08
C VAL A 27 -0.09 6.69 1.37
N ASP A 28 -0.01 7.98 1.63
CA ASP A 28 -0.41 8.60 2.89
C ASP A 28 -0.94 10.01 2.59
N THR A 29 -2.26 10.16 2.63
CA THR A 29 -2.90 11.46 2.38
C THR A 29 -2.86 12.39 3.59
N GLY A 30 -2.37 11.92 4.74
CA GLY A 30 -2.46 12.59 6.03
C GLY A 30 -3.88 12.57 6.61
N THR A 31 -4.01 12.96 7.88
CA THR A 31 -5.31 13.03 8.58
C THR A 31 -6.17 14.17 8.00
N PRO A 32 -7.34 13.88 7.41
CA PRO A 32 -8.25 14.88 6.89
C PRO A 32 -8.78 15.84 7.97
N THR A 33 -8.91 17.12 7.60
CA THR A 33 -9.31 18.20 8.53
C THR A 33 -10.59 18.92 8.13
N GLY A 34 -11.21 18.54 7.01
CA GLY A 34 -12.42 19.18 6.52
C GLY A 34 -13.68 18.80 7.31
N ASP A 35 -14.67 19.68 7.30
CA ASP A 35 -15.92 19.48 8.05
C ASP A 35 -17.00 18.74 7.26
N THR A 36 -16.77 18.42 5.98
CA THR A 36 -17.78 17.84 5.07
C THR A 36 -17.46 16.38 4.78
N PRO A 37 -18.07 15.43 5.50
CA PRO A 37 -17.85 14.01 5.23
C PRO A 37 -18.51 13.56 3.92
N TRP A 38 -17.90 12.56 3.29
CA TRP A 38 -18.50 11.74 2.25
C TRP A 38 -19.04 10.46 2.87
N SER A 39 -20.25 10.06 2.53
CA SER A 39 -20.82 8.81 3.03
C SER A 39 -20.25 7.61 2.26
N ALA A 40 -19.91 6.53 2.94
CA ALA A 40 -19.76 5.22 2.33
C ALA A 40 -20.78 4.31 3.01
N PHE A 41 -21.79 3.89 2.26
CA PHE A 41 -22.94 3.22 2.85
C PHE A 41 -23.60 2.27 1.85
N ASN A 42 -24.31 1.30 2.40
CA ASN A 42 -25.29 0.50 1.69
C ASN A 42 -26.51 0.50 2.61
N ALA A 43 -27.57 1.17 2.18
CA ALA A 43 -28.82 1.20 2.91
C ALA A 43 -29.57 -0.09 2.59
N SER A 44 -30.19 -0.68 3.62
CA SER A 44 -30.99 -1.90 3.55
C SER A 44 -31.73 -2.11 2.23
N THR A 45 -31.91 -3.37 1.84
CA THR A 45 -32.63 -3.86 0.64
C THR A 45 -34.02 -3.24 0.41
N VAL A 46 -34.56 -2.50 1.38
CA VAL A 46 -35.82 -1.75 1.29
C VAL A 46 -35.68 -0.42 0.52
N THR A 47 -34.57 0.32 0.70
CA THR A 47 -34.36 1.61 0.01
C THR A 47 -33.42 1.50 -1.17
N GLY A 48 -32.50 0.53 -1.18
CA GLY A 48 -31.60 0.26 -2.31
C GLY A 48 -30.55 1.35 -2.59
N HIS A 49 -30.40 2.32 -1.69
CA HIS A 49 -29.41 3.38 -1.81
C HIS A 49 -28.04 2.88 -1.38
N PHE A 50 -27.00 3.16 -2.14
CA PHE A 50 -25.63 2.86 -1.76
C PHE A 50 -24.71 3.97 -2.24
N GLN A 51 -23.53 4.06 -1.63
CA GLN A 51 -22.44 4.91 -2.09
C GLN A 51 -21.11 4.24 -1.73
N PHE A 52 -20.28 4.01 -2.75
CA PHE A 52 -18.91 3.52 -2.64
C PHE A 52 -17.95 4.63 -3.00
N LEU A 53 -16.76 4.62 -2.40
CA LEU A 53 -15.75 5.66 -2.58
C LEU A 53 -14.44 5.04 -3.01
N ALA A 54 -13.73 5.67 -3.94
CA ALA A 54 -12.43 5.20 -4.41
C ALA A 54 -11.42 6.34 -4.59
N GLY A 55 -10.14 6.02 -4.42
CA GLY A 55 -9.02 6.92 -4.71
C GLY A 55 -7.98 6.24 -5.61
N GLN A 56 -7.47 6.98 -6.59
CA GLN A 56 -6.45 6.53 -7.52
C GLN A 56 -5.05 6.78 -6.95
N PHE A 57 -4.14 5.83 -7.12
CA PHE A 57 -2.74 6.01 -6.78
C PHE A 57 -1.83 5.36 -7.82
N THR A 58 -0.60 5.85 -7.93
CA THR A 58 0.42 5.33 -8.84
C THR A 58 1.68 4.94 -8.08
N THR A 59 2.19 3.75 -8.35
CA THR A 59 3.46 3.24 -7.81
C THR A 59 4.52 3.16 -8.90
N THR A 60 5.77 3.46 -8.55
CA THR A 60 6.92 3.38 -9.48
C THR A 60 7.77 2.13 -9.26
N ASN A 61 7.50 1.37 -8.20
CA ASN A 61 8.21 0.14 -7.86
C ASN A 61 7.20 -0.97 -7.57
N ASP A 62 7.70 -2.20 -7.55
CA ASP A 62 6.94 -3.35 -7.07
C ASP A 62 6.94 -3.39 -5.53
N TYR A 63 5.77 -3.67 -4.97
CA TYR A 63 5.49 -3.68 -3.55
C TYR A 63 4.75 -4.94 -3.12
N VAL A 64 4.89 -5.29 -1.85
CA VAL A 64 3.99 -6.20 -1.14
C VAL A 64 3.12 -5.36 -0.22
N ILE A 65 1.83 -5.28 -0.51
CA ILE A 65 0.86 -4.53 0.30
C ILE A 65 0.65 -5.22 1.64
N ASN A 66 0.76 -4.44 2.72
CA ASN A 66 0.61 -4.90 4.10
C ASN A 66 -0.72 -4.44 4.72
N SER A 67 -1.17 -3.22 4.40
CA SER A 67 -2.48 -2.69 4.81
C SER A 67 -3.11 -1.78 3.76
N LEU A 68 -4.44 -1.73 3.75
CA LEU A 68 -5.23 -0.77 2.99
C LEU A 68 -6.21 -0.11 3.97
N GLU A 69 -6.13 1.20 4.11
CA GLU A 69 -6.81 1.93 5.17
C GLU A 69 -7.50 3.19 4.65
N GLY A 70 -8.65 3.50 5.23
CA GLY A 70 -9.37 4.75 5.06
C GLY A 70 -9.55 5.47 6.39
N TYR A 71 -9.77 6.78 6.35
CA TYR A 71 -10.07 7.57 7.54
C TYR A 71 -11.58 7.67 7.74
N PHE A 72 -12.12 6.79 8.58
CA PHE A 72 -13.56 6.59 8.75
C PHE A 72 -14.08 7.18 10.07
N ALA A 73 -15.31 7.67 10.04
CA ALA A 73 -16.15 7.93 11.21
C ALA A 73 -17.34 6.98 11.19
N THR A 74 -17.70 6.42 12.35
CA THR A 74 -19.00 5.76 12.51
C THR A 74 -20.06 6.81 12.81
N ALA A 75 -21.14 6.84 12.03
CA ALA A 75 -22.30 7.61 12.41
C ALA A 75 -22.90 6.99 13.68
N THR A 76 -23.12 7.81 14.72
CA THR A 76 -23.58 7.39 16.06
C THR A 76 -24.93 6.66 16.11
N PHE A 77 -25.63 6.53 14.98
CA PHE A 77 -27.02 6.08 14.91
C PHE A 77 -27.28 4.88 13.99
N ILE A 78 -26.27 4.38 13.27
CA ILE A 78 -26.43 3.24 12.35
C ILE A 78 -25.27 2.27 12.57
N GLU A 79 -25.54 0.97 12.51
CA GLU A 79 -24.51 -0.05 12.59
C GLU A 79 -23.45 0.19 11.51
N ALA A 80 -22.19 0.28 11.92
CA ALA A 80 -21.07 0.30 11.00
C ALA A 80 -20.91 -1.14 10.48
N GLY A 81 -21.72 -1.50 9.50
CA GLY A 81 -21.66 -2.80 8.87
C GLY A 81 -20.37 -2.97 8.04
N PRO A 82 -20.11 -4.19 7.55
CA PRO A 82 -18.86 -4.53 6.89
C PRO A 82 -18.66 -3.72 5.60
N LEU A 83 -17.42 -3.31 5.37
CA LEU A 83 -16.93 -2.76 4.11
C LEU A 83 -15.94 -3.72 3.48
N ASP A 84 -15.88 -3.72 2.15
CA ASP A 84 -14.79 -4.29 1.39
C ASP A 84 -13.78 -3.21 1.04
N ALA A 85 -12.49 -3.49 1.30
CA ALA A 85 -11.39 -2.80 0.64
C ALA A 85 -11.06 -3.55 -0.65
N VAL A 86 -11.17 -2.87 -1.79
CA VAL A 86 -11.01 -3.47 -3.12
C VAL A 86 -9.93 -2.74 -3.89
N LEU A 87 -8.92 -3.47 -4.38
CA LEU A 87 -7.93 -2.94 -5.30
C LEU A 87 -8.32 -3.27 -6.74
N TYR A 88 -8.39 -2.24 -7.58
CA TYR A 88 -8.59 -2.37 -9.00
C TYR A 88 -7.36 -1.85 -9.76
N LEU A 89 -7.03 -2.50 -10.88
CA LEU A 89 -6.12 -1.96 -11.88
C LEU A 89 -6.79 -0.76 -12.58
N ASP A 90 -6.03 0.32 -12.82
CA ASP A 90 -6.53 1.40 -13.67
C ASP A 90 -6.59 0.97 -15.13
N ASN A 91 -7.73 1.20 -15.77
CA ASN A 91 -7.93 0.95 -17.19
C ASN A 91 -8.24 2.26 -17.92
N ALA A 92 -7.18 2.94 -18.38
CA ALA A 92 -7.24 4.19 -19.13
C ALA A 92 -7.79 5.40 -18.36
N GLY A 93 -7.47 5.51 -17.06
CA GLY A 93 -7.78 6.68 -16.24
C GLY A 93 -9.20 6.70 -15.66
N SER A 94 -9.94 5.60 -15.80
CA SER A 94 -11.27 5.44 -15.19
C SER A 94 -11.39 4.08 -14.50
N LEU A 95 -12.04 4.08 -13.34
CA LEU A 95 -12.39 2.87 -12.62
C LEU A 95 -13.60 2.18 -13.30
N ASP A 96 -13.40 0.97 -13.83
CA ASP A 96 -14.43 0.21 -14.60
C ASP A 96 -14.84 -1.14 -13.96
N MET A 97 -14.36 -1.42 -12.75
CA MET A 97 -14.60 -2.66 -11.98
C MET A 97 -14.15 -3.99 -12.63
N VAL A 98 -13.64 -3.99 -13.88
CA VAL A 98 -13.25 -5.23 -14.58
C VAL A 98 -11.88 -5.74 -14.11
N GLY A 99 -11.03 -4.85 -13.60
CA GLY A 99 -9.65 -5.14 -13.17
C GLY A 99 -9.46 -5.42 -11.69
N GLU A 100 -10.38 -6.13 -11.00
CA GLU A 100 -10.20 -6.45 -9.57
C GLU A 100 -8.96 -7.31 -9.33
N LEU A 101 -8.06 -6.85 -8.45
CA LEU A 101 -6.82 -7.54 -8.08
C LEU A 101 -6.90 -8.17 -6.69
N PHE A 102 -7.66 -7.54 -5.79
CA PHE A 102 -7.77 -7.95 -4.40
C PHE A 102 -9.05 -7.39 -3.79
N ARG A 103 -9.70 -8.20 -2.93
CA ARG A 103 -10.85 -7.81 -2.12
C ARG A 103 -10.71 -8.42 -0.74
N GLN A 104 -10.91 -7.63 0.30
CA GLN A 104 -11.04 -8.14 1.66
C GLN A 104 -12.00 -7.30 2.48
N THR A 105 -12.86 -7.99 3.23
CA THR A 105 -13.82 -7.39 4.13
C THR A 105 -13.19 -7.01 5.45
N PHE A 106 -13.58 -5.85 5.99
CA PHE A 106 -13.28 -5.39 7.34
C PHE A 106 -14.52 -4.76 7.98
N SER A 107 -14.47 -4.63 9.30
CA SER A 107 -15.51 -3.93 10.06
C SER A 107 -14.92 -2.68 10.68
N ILE A 108 -15.66 -1.58 10.61
CA ILE A 108 -15.30 -0.37 11.31
C ILE A 108 -15.77 -0.54 12.77
N PRO A 109 -14.85 -0.43 13.75
CA PRO A 109 -15.25 -0.55 15.15
C PRO A 109 -16.33 0.48 15.49
N GLN A 110 -17.44 0.05 16.09
CA GLN A 110 -18.39 0.99 16.68
C GLN A 110 -17.74 1.69 17.87
N THR A 111 -17.62 3.00 17.79
CA THR A 111 -17.13 3.84 18.88
C THR A 111 -18.28 4.71 19.39
N THR A 112 -18.38 4.88 20.72
CA THR A 112 -19.28 5.86 21.34
C THR A 112 -18.80 7.29 21.14
N ASP A 113 -17.56 7.43 20.69
CA ASP A 113 -16.92 8.67 20.32
C ASP A 113 -17.00 8.83 18.78
N PRO A 114 -17.53 9.92 18.22
CA PRO A 114 -17.51 10.16 16.77
C PRO A 114 -16.09 10.35 16.19
N ASP A 115 -15.06 10.13 17.00
CA ASP A 115 -13.66 10.18 16.60
C ASP A 115 -13.39 9.31 15.38
N GLN A 116 -12.80 9.97 14.39
CA GLN A 116 -12.41 9.35 13.14
C GLN A 116 -11.11 8.58 13.33
N VAL A 117 -11.08 7.37 12.79
CA VAL A 117 -9.96 6.44 12.94
C VAL A 117 -9.51 5.92 11.60
N TRP A 118 -8.18 5.77 11.46
CA TRP A 118 -7.60 4.98 10.38
C TRP A 118 -7.96 3.52 10.61
N THR A 119 -8.77 2.96 9.73
CA THR A 119 -9.17 1.56 9.79
C THR A 119 -9.29 0.97 8.40
N GLY A 120 -9.28 -0.35 8.33
CA GLY A 120 -9.18 -1.07 7.08
C GLY A 120 -8.74 -2.51 7.27
N VAL A 121 -8.06 -3.03 6.26
CA VAL A 121 -7.52 -4.39 6.23
C VAL A 121 -6.03 -4.37 6.52
N TYR A 122 -5.58 -5.33 7.33
CA TYR A 122 -4.20 -5.42 7.83
C TYR A 122 -3.64 -6.84 7.67
N GLY A 123 -2.32 -6.97 7.67
CA GLY A 123 -1.64 -8.27 7.56
C GLY A 123 -1.78 -8.90 6.17
N ILE A 124 -1.97 -8.06 5.16
CA ILE A 124 -2.05 -8.46 3.75
C ILE A 124 -0.66 -8.90 3.29
N ASN A 125 -0.61 -9.79 2.31
CA ASN A 125 0.61 -10.20 1.63
C ASN A 125 0.32 -10.29 0.12
N HIS A 126 -0.02 -9.14 -0.47
CA HIS A 126 -0.44 -9.04 -1.87
C HIS A 126 0.65 -8.33 -2.68
N ASN A 127 1.18 -9.00 -3.70
CA ASN A 127 2.16 -8.40 -4.60
C ASN A 127 1.47 -7.44 -5.56
N LEU A 128 1.92 -6.18 -5.57
CA LEU A 128 1.49 -5.13 -6.48
C LEU A 128 2.69 -4.71 -7.32
N LEU A 129 2.56 -4.81 -8.64
CA LEU A 129 3.60 -4.32 -9.54
C LEU A 129 3.62 -2.78 -9.57
N ALA A 130 4.64 -2.19 -10.18
CA ALA A 130 4.58 -0.79 -10.56
C ALA A 130 3.41 -0.53 -11.53
N GLY A 131 2.60 0.49 -11.26
CA GLY A 131 1.42 0.80 -12.07
C GLY A 131 0.48 1.81 -11.42
N THR A 132 -0.65 2.05 -12.06
CA THR A 132 -1.73 2.89 -11.54
C THR A 132 -2.91 2.02 -11.14
N TYR A 133 -3.47 2.32 -9.96
CA TYR A 133 -4.46 1.49 -9.28
C TYR A 133 -5.52 2.36 -8.61
N TRP A 134 -6.64 1.75 -8.28
CA TRP A 134 -7.69 2.33 -7.46
C TRP A 134 -7.87 1.51 -6.19
N LEU A 135 -7.94 2.18 -5.04
CA LEU A 135 -8.44 1.59 -3.81
C LEU A 135 -9.87 2.07 -3.59
N ALA A 136 -10.82 1.14 -3.59
CA ALA A 136 -12.23 1.38 -3.33
C ALA A 136 -12.66 0.82 -1.96
N PHE A 137 -13.62 1.51 -1.36
CA PHE A 137 -14.33 1.08 -0.16
C PHE A 137 -15.80 0.87 -0.51
N GLU A 138 -16.20 -0.39 -0.58
CA GLU A 138 -17.52 -0.83 -1.03
C GLU A 138 -18.32 -1.38 0.15
N ALA A 139 -19.48 -0.80 0.43
CA ALA A 139 -20.33 -1.28 1.51
C ALA A 139 -21.08 -2.55 1.09
N GLN A 140 -20.95 -3.62 1.89
CA GLN A 140 -21.65 -4.87 1.61
C GLN A 140 -23.15 -4.75 1.85
N ASP A 141 -23.89 -5.68 1.25
CA ASP A 141 -25.34 -5.81 1.46
C ASP A 141 -25.67 -5.97 2.95
N GLY A 142 -26.54 -5.09 3.43
CA GLY A 142 -26.86 -4.92 4.85
C GLY A 142 -26.93 -3.43 5.20
N ALA A 143 -27.47 -3.09 6.36
CA ALA A 143 -27.49 -1.69 6.79
C ALA A 143 -26.09 -1.31 7.31
N SER A 144 -25.27 -0.77 6.41
CA SER A 144 -23.91 -0.30 6.73
C SER A 144 -23.84 1.19 6.43
N SER A 145 -23.49 2.02 7.43
CA SER A 145 -23.29 3.45 7.20
C SER A 145 -22.03 3.93 7.89
N THR A 146 -21.07 4.40 7.10
CA THR A 146 -19.91 5.13 7.59
C THR A 146 -19.72 6.41 6.79
N THR A 147 -18.79 7.24 7.24
CA THR A 147 -18.38 8.46 6.57
C THR A 147 -16.87 8.54 6.49
N MET A 148 -16.34 9.05 5.40
CA MET A 148 -14.93 9.42 5.25
C MET A 148 -14.82 10.94 5.19
N ARG A 149 -13.94 11.52 6.02
CA ARG A 149 -13.76 12.98 6.06
C ARG A 149 -12.95 13.48 4.86
N ASN A 150 -13.31 14.65 4.34
CA ASN A 150 -12.59 15.35 3.28
C ASN A 150 -11.46 16.27 3.84
N GLY A 151 -10.71 16.91 2.94
CA GLY A 151 -9.66 17.86 3.32
C GLY A 151 -8.40 17.17 3.83
N ALA A 152 -8.02 16.06 3.19
CA ALA A 152 -6.72 15.44 3.37
C ALA A 152 -5.59 16.43 3.01
N PRO A 153 -4.53 16.58 3.84
CA PRO A 153 -3.42 17.50 3.58
C PRO A 153 -2.65 17.21 2.28
N SER A 154 -2.60 15.95 1.87
CA SER A 154 -1.93 15.47 0.66
C SER A 154 -2.92 14.63 -0.16
N PRO A 155 -3.90 15.26 -0.85
CA PRO A 155 -4.91 14.52 -1.60
C PRO A 155 -4.28 13.75 -2.77
N LEU A 156 -4.98 12.69 -3.20
CA LEU A 156 -4.63 11.91 -4.39
C LEU A 156 -4.95 12.67 -5.68
N ASP A 157 -4.35 12.23 -6.79
CA ASP A 157 -4.56 12.85 -8.11
C ASP A 157 -6.01 12.71 -8.61
N ALA A 158 -6.67 11.60 -8.26
CA ALA A 158 -8.06 11.36 -8.63
C ALA A 158 -8.82 10.57 -7.57
N TYR A 159 -10.12 10.80 -7.53
CA TYR A 159 -11.08 10.16 -6.66
C TYR A 159 -12.35 9.87 -7.47
N ALA A 160 -13.11 8.87 -7.05
CA ALA A 160 -14.36 8.50 -7.68
C ALA A 160 -15.38 8.02 -6.65
N PHE A 161 -16.67 8.14 -6.97
CA PHE A 161 -17.75 7.55 -6.19
C PHE A 161 -18.68 6.75 -7.10
N TYR A 162 -19.33 5.74 -6.55
CA TYR A 162 -20.39 4.99 -7.23
C TYR A 162 -21.60 4.90 -6.32
N ASP A 163 -22.73 5.45 -6.77
CA ASP A 163 -24.00 5.41 -6.04
C ASP A 163 -25.11 4.74 -6.85
N ASP A 164 -26.29 4.63 -6.24
CA ASP A 164 -27.48 4.03 -6.85
C ASP A 164 -28.10 4.84 -8.00
N THR A 165 -27.59 6.05 -8.28
CA THR A 165 -28.05 6.89 -9.38
C THR A 165 -27.20 6.72 -10.64
N GLY A 166 -25.95 6.25 -10.48
CA GLY A 166 -24.98 6.05 -11.56
C GLY A 166 -25.00 4.64 -12.15
N SER A 167 -24.32 4.47 -13.29
CA SER A 167 -24.05 3.15 -13.90
C SER A 167 -22.67 2.59 -13.53
N GLY A 168 -21.94 3.26 -12.63
CA GLY A 168 -20.58 2.93 -12.24
C GLY A 168 -19.89 4.09 -11.53
N TYR A 169 -18.59 3.96 -11.32
CA TYR A 169 -17.78 5.00 -10.68
C TYR A 169 -17.68 6.28 -11.53
N ALA A 170 -17.95 7.42 -10.92
CA ALA A 170 -17.81 8.74 -11.51
C ALA A 170 -16.71 9.53 -10.79
N ASN A 171 -15.84 10.18 -11.57
CA ASN A 171 -14.75 11.00 -11.03
C ASN A 171 -15.27 12.23 -10.30
N TYR A 172 -14.78 12.46 -9.08
CA TYR A 172 -15.17 13.60 -8.25
C TYR A 172 -14.08 13.92 -7.22
N PRO A 173 -13.71 15.18 -6.97
CA PRO A 173 -12.66 15.53 -6.00
C PRO A 173 -13.15 15.35 -4.55
N LEU A 174 -12.99 14.14 -4.00
CA LEU A 174 -13.44 13.80 -2.65
C LEU A 174 -12.47 14.30 -1.56
N ASP A 175 -11.17 14.36 -1.87
CA ASP A 175 -10.08 14.72 -0.95
C ASP A 175 -10.12 13.94 0.38
N MET A 176 -10.48 12.66 0.30
CA MET A 176 -10.67 11.79 1.45
C MET A 176 -9.36 11.13 1.93
N GLY A 177 -9.36 10.72 3.20
CA GLY A 177 -8.21 10.08 3.85
C GLY A 177 -7.98 8.64 3.39
N ILE A 178 -6.85 8.38 2.73
CA ILE A 178 -6.41 7.05 2.31
C ILE A 178 -4.97 6.80 2.75
N ARG A 179 -4.67 5.59 3.22
CA ARG A 179 -3.31 5.17 3.57
C ARG A 179 -3.06 3.73 3.13
N ILE A 180 -1.89 3.48 2.54
CA ILE A 180 -1.46 2.15 2.10
C ILE A 180 -0.04 1.91 2.60
N ASP A 181 0.11 0.98 3.55
CA ASP A 181 1.40 0.47 3.98
C ASP A 181 1.83 -0.70 3.09
N ALA A 182 3.08 -0.69 2.66
CA ALA A 182 3.64 -1.76 1.86
C ALA A 182 5.12 -1.95 2.17
N SER A 183 5.65 -3.12 1.81
CA SER A 183 7.10 -3.36 1.81
C SER A 183 7.61 -3.46 0.38
N ARG A 184 8.82 -2.98 0.12
CA ARG A 184 9.42 -3.16 -1.20
C ARG A 184 9.73 -4.64 -1.44
N THR A 185 9.39 -5.14 -2.62
CA THR A 185 9.77 -6.49 -3.04
C THR A 185 11.30 -6.57 -3.13
N PRO A 186 11.97 -7.48 -2.39
CA PRO A 186 13.42 -7.61 -2.45
C PRO A 186 13.86 -7.91 -3.89
N GLY A 187 14.65 -7.00 -4.46
CA GLY A 187 15.11 -7.06 -5.86
C GLY A 187 14.59 -5.93 -6.77
N SER A 188 13.66 -5.07 -6.32
CA SER A 188 13.10 -3.98 -7.15
C SER A 188 13.86 -2.64 -7.06
N THR A 189 14.78 -2.43 -6.12
CA THR A 189 15.63 -1.22 -6.10
C THR A 189 17.09 -1.48 -5.72
N ALA A 190 17.98 -0.84 -6.51
CA ALA A 190 19.44 -0.83 -6.52
C ALA A 190 20.09 -2.17 -6.90
N VAL A 191 20.53 -2.24 -8.17
CA VAL A 191 21.59 -3.14 -8.65
C VAL A 191 22.66 -3.22 -7.55
N PRO A 192 22.94 -4.41 -6.99
CA PRO A 192 24.07 -4.57 -6.08
C PRO A 192 25.28 -3.98 -6.80
N GLU A 193 25.95 -2.98 -6.22
CA GLU A 193 27.21 -2.52 -6.80
C GLU A 193 28.04 -3.77 -7.06
N PRO A 194 28.31 -4.09 -8.34
CA PRO A 194 28.74 -5.42 -8.66
C PRO A 194 30.07 -5.61 -7.96
N MET A 195 30.27 -6.77 -7.33
CA MET A 195 31.50 -7.12 -6.61
C MET A 195 32.77 -6.89 -7.45
N THR A 196 32.66 -6.59 -8.75
CA THR A 196 33.68 -5.94 -9.56
C THR A 196 34.32 -4.71 -8.89
N MET A 197 33.59 -3.79 -8.26
CA MET A 197 34.22 -2.62 -7.60
C MET A 197 35.14 -3.06 -6.45
N LEU A 198 34.71 -4.04 -5.66
CA LEU A 198 35.51 -4.64 -4.58
C LEU A 198 36.71 -5.46 -5.11
N MET A 199 36.51 -6.21 -6.20
CA MET A 199 37.56 -6.97 -6.90
C MET A 199 38.60 -6.05 -7.56
N PHE A 200 38.18 -4.92 -8.15
CA PHE A 200 39.07 -3.92 -8.72
C PHE A 200 39.87 -3.21 -7.62
N GLY A 201 39.23 -2.86 -6.50
CA GLY A 201 39.90 -2.23 -5.36
C GLY A 201 40.95 -3.15 -4.69
N THR A 202 40.60 -4.42 -4.46
CA THR A 202 41.53 -5.39 -3.86
C THR A 202 42.64 -5.82 -4.83
N GLY A 203 42.36 -5.92 -6.13
CA GLY A 203 43.35 -6.21 -7.17
C GLY A 203 44.43 -5.12 -7.27
N LEU A 204 44.06 -3.85 -7.15
CA LEU A 204 45.00 -2.72 -7.13
C LEU A 204 45.84 -2.68 -5.85
N ALA A 205 45.23 -2.94 -4.69
CA ALA A 205 45.96 -3.02 -3.41
C ALA A 205 46.99 -4.16 -3.42
N GLY A 206 46.63 -5.33 -3.98
CA GLY A 206 47.54 -6.46 -4.15
C GLY A 206 48.71 -6.16 -5.09
N ALA A 207 48.45 -5.46 -6.20
CA ALA A 207 49.49 -5.06 -7.15
C ALA A 207 50.47 -4.03 -6.55
N ALA A 208 49.97 -3.07 -5.77
CA ALA A 208 50.79 -2.08 -5.08
C ALA A 208 51.68 -2.72 -4.00
N TRP A 209 51.16 -3.72 -3.28
CA TRP A 209 51.91 -4.39 -2.22
C TRP A 209 53.05 -5.25 -2.79
N ARG A 210 52.82 -5.95 -3.91
CA ARG A 210 53.86 -6.72 -4.61
C ARG A 210 55.04 -5.86 -5.07
N ARG A 211 54.81 -4.58 -5.40
CA ARG A 211 55.85 -3.65 -5.86
C ARG A 211 56.79 -3.18 -4.74
N LYS A 212 56.37 -3.25 -3.47
CA LYS A 212 57.16 -2.78 -2.32
C LYS A 212 58.10 -3.84 -1.73
N TYR A 213 57.90 -5.12 -2.03
CA TYR A 213 58.65 -6.24 -1.44
C TYR A 213 59.52 -7.03 -2.43
N ILE A 214 59.63 -6.58 -3.68
CA ILE A 214 60.52 -7.16 -4.72
C ILE A 214 61.50 -6.09 -5.24
N GLY A 215 61.85 -5.11 -4.40
CA GLY A 215 62.90 -4.13 -4.65
C GLY A 215 63.99 -4.27 -3.60
#